data_AF-A0A937NH41-F1
#
_entry.id   AF-A0A937NH41-F1
#
_cell.length_a   1.000
_cell.length_b   1.000
_cell.length_c   1.000
_cell.angle_alpha   90.00
_cell.angle_beta   90.00
_cell.angle_gamma   90.00
#
_symmetry.space_group_name_H-M   'P 1'
#
loop_
_entity.id
_entity.type
_entity.pdbx_description
1 polymer ?
#
loop_
_entity_poly.entity_id
_entity_poly.type
_entity_poly.pdbx_seq_one_letter_code
_entity_poly.pdbx_strand_id
1 'polypeptide(L)' 'MREQGTAVLITQWGRSAAVLMNAEDYFDVMERLSHLEEMEIQAAIAIAEAQLARGEGIPHEQIVTELERRWAEQRA' A
#
# COMPACT_ATOMS: atom_id res chain seq x y z
N MET A 1 -2.76 -32.28 -10.98
CA MET A 1 -2.63 -32.05 -9.52
C MET A 1 -1.44 -31.13 -9.36
N ARG A 2 -1.64 -29.83 -9.06
CA ARG A 2 -0.51 -28.92 -8.85
C ARG A 2 0.00 -29.15 -7.43
N GLU A 3 1.22 -29.65 -7.28
CA GLU A 3 1.94 -29.61 -6.01
C GLU A 3 1.94 -28.14 -5.55
N GLN A 4 1.40 -27.86 -4.37
CA GLN A 4 1.53 -26.53 -3.79
C GLN A 4 3.03 -26.25 -3.63
N GLY A 5 3.53 -25.23 -4.33
CA GLY A 5 4.93 -24.84 -4.28
C GLY A 5 5.33 -24.44 -2.88
N THR A 6 5.92 -25.37 -2.13
CA THR A 6 6.36 -25.13 -0.76
C THR A 6 7.53 -24.14 -0.80
N ALA A 7 7.26 -22.87 -0.51
CA ALA A 7 8.31 -21.88 -0.32
C ALA A 7 9.23 -22.33 0.83
N VAL A 8 10.54 -22.26 0.61
CA VAL A 8 11.57 -22.69 1.57
C VAL A 8 12.21 -21.45 2.19
N LEU A 9 12.14 -21.34 3.52
CA LEU A 9 12.85 -20.30 4.27
C LEU A 9 14.32 -20.71 4.47
N ILE A 10 15.24 -19.90 3.98
CA ILE A 10 16.68 -20.07 4.18
C ILE A 10 17.10 -19.20 5.37
N THR A 11 17.74 -19.81 6.37
CA THR A 11 18.23 -19.12 7.57
C THR A 11 19.76 -19.11 7.64
N GLN A 12 20.33 -18.03 8.16
CA GLN A 12 21.75 -17.93 8.48
C GLN A 12 21.92 -17.54 9.96
N TRP A 13 22.68 -18.32 10.73
CA TRP A 13 22.88 -18.11 12.17
C TRP A 13 21.56 -17.99 12.98
N GLY A 14 20.56 -18.79 12.62
CA GLY A 14 19.25 -18.79 13.27
C GLY A 14 18.35 -17.61 12.90
N ARG A 15 18.74 -16.76 11.93
CA ARG A 15 17.93 -15.64 11.43
C ARG A 15 17.51 -15.89 9.99
N SER A 16 16.28 -15.50 9.64
CA SER A 16 15.79 -15.54 8.26
C SER A 16 16.69 -14.71 7.35
N ALA A 17 17.18 -15.32 6.26
CA ALA A 17 18.08 -14.69 5.30
C ALA A 17 17.47 -14.57 3.90
N ALA A 18 16.68 -15.56 3.46
CA ALA A 18 16.00 -15.53 2.17
C ALA A 18 14.79 -16.47 2.12
N VAL A 19 13.94 -16.31 1.12
CA VAL A 19 12.86 -17.27 0.76
C VAL A 19 13.13 -17.75 -0.66
N LEU A 20 13.21 -19.07 -0.85
CA LEU A 20 13.28 -19.71 -2.14
C LEU A 20 11.89 -20.21 -2.53
N MET A 21 11.42 -19.87 -3.72
CA MET A 21 10.13 -20.31 -4.24
C MET A 21 10.20 -20.50 -5.76
N ASN A 22 9.19 -21.14 -6.34
CA ASN A 22 9.06 -21.22 -7.79
C ASN A 22 8.90 -19.79 -8.35
N ALA A 23 9.54 -19.52 -9.49
CA ALA A 23 9.41 -18.25 -10.18
C ALA A 23 7.96 -17.98 -10.60
N GLU A 24 7.21 -18.98 -11.06
CA GLU A 24 5.80 -18.84 -11.43
C GLU A 24 4.96 -18.38 -10.22
N ASP A 25 5.14 -19.03 -9.07
CA ASP A 25 4.43 -18.66 -7.84
C ASP A 25 4.79 -17.23 -7.38
N TYR A 26 6.06 -16.83 -7.54
CA TYR A 26 6.48 -15.46 -7.25
C TYR A 26 5.75 -14.45 -8.14
N PHE A 27 5.73 -14.69 -9.45
CA PHE A 27 5.06 -13.78 -10.39
C PHE A 27 3.55 -13.71 -10.15
N ASP A 28 2.90 -14.85 -9.87
CA ASP A 28 1.48 -14.90 -9.49
C ASP A 28 1.20 -14.06 -8.24
N VAL A 29 2.07 -14.12 -7.23
CA VAL A 29 1.93 -13.29 -6.01
C VAL A 29 2.10 -11.80 -6.35
N MET A 30 3.11 -11.45 -7.14
CA MET A 30 3.35 -10.05 -7.53
C MET A 30 2.20 -9.48 -8.36
N GLU A 31 1.64 -10.25 -9.29
CA GLU A 31 0.49 -9.84 -10.09
C GLU A 31 -0.74 -9.60 -9.21
N ARG A 32 -1.02 -10.51 -8.27
CA ARG A 32 -2.13 -10.34 -7.32
C ARG A 32 -1.98 -9.11 -6.44
N LEU A 33 -0.77 -8.85 -5.94
CA LEU A 33 -0.48 -7.65 -5.14
C LEU A 33 -0.69 -6.38 -5.98
N SER A 34 -0.20 -6.35 -7.22
CA SER A 34 -0.42 -5.23 -8.13
C SER A 34 -1.90 -4.98 -8.41
N HIS A 35 -2.69 -6.04 -8.55
CA HIS A 35 -4.13 -5.89 -8.75
C HIS A 35 -4.83 -5.33 -7.49
N LEU A 36 -4.42 -5.76 -6.30
CA LEU A 36 -4.94 -5.22 -5.04
C LEU A 36 -4.61 -3.73 -4.89
N GLU A 37 -3.38 -3.31 -5.20
CA GLU A 37 -2.99 -1.89 -5.20
C GLU A 37 -3.86 -1.07 -6.16
N GLU A 38 -4.13 -1.58 -7.36
CA GLU A 38 -5.02 -0.93 -8.32
C GLU A 38 -6.45 -0.79 -7.74
N MET A 39 -6.98 -1.84 -7.13
CA MET A 39 -8.31 -1.80 -6.50
C MET A 39 -8.39 -0.78 -5.36
N GLU A 40 -7.34 -0.67 -4.54
CA GLU A 40 -7.27 0.33 -3.47
C GLU A 40 -7.26 1.76 -4.02
N ILE A 41 -6.48 2.01 -5.08
CA ILE A 41 -6.45 3.31 -5.76
C ILE A 41 -7.83 3.65 -6.33
N GLN A 42 -8.49 2.71 -7.01
CA GLN A 42 -9.82 2.92 -7.58
C GLN A 42 -10.86 3.21 -6.48
N ALA A 43 -10.79 2.48 -5.36
CA ALA A 43 -11.66 2.73 -4.22
C ALA A 43 -11.44 4.13 -3.63
N ALA A 44 -10.18 4.55 -3.48
CA ALA A 44 -9.85 5.89 -2.99
C ALA A 44 -10.37 6.99 -3.93
N ILE A 45 -10.23 6.82 -5.24
CA ILE A 45 -10.78 7.75 -6.24
C ILE A 45 -12.31 7.83 -6.12
N ALA A 46 -13.01 6.69 -6.11
CA ALA A 46 -14.46 6.67 -6.01
C ALA A 46 -14.98 7.35 -4.73
N ILE A 47 -14.30 7.16 -3.60
CA ILE A 47 -14.61 7.84 -2.35
C ILE A 47 -14.41 9.36 -2.50
N ALA A 48 -13.27 9.79 -3.05
CA ALA A 48 -12.96 11.21 -3.25
C ALA A 48 -13.96 11.89 -4.19
N GLU A 49 -14.33 11.24 -5.30
CA GLU A 49 -15.37 11.75 -6.21
C GLU A 49 -16.71 11.91 -5.50
N ALA A 50 -17.11 10.94 -4.68
CA ALA A 50 -18.34 11.02 -3.91
C ALA A 50 -18.31 12.14 -2.86
N GLN A 51 -17.16 12.36 -2.20
CA GLN A 51 -16.95 13.49 -1.27
C GLN A 51 -17.07 14.83 -1.99
N LEU A 52 -16.43 14.97 -3.17
CA LEU A 52 -16.52 16.18 -3.98
C LEU A 52 -17.96 16.46 -4.42
N ALA A 53 -18.70 15.44 -4.85
CA ALA A 53 -20.10 15.58 -5.22
C ALA A 53 -21.00 16.05 -4.06
N ARG A 54 -20.63 15.70 -2.81
CA ARG A 54 -21.31 16.16 -1.58
C ARG A 54 -20.79 17.50 -1.05
N GLY A 55 -19.77 18.08 -1.67
CA GLY A 55 -19.14 19.31 -1.20
C GLY A 55 -18.27 19.13 0.05
N GLU A 56 -17.82 17.91 0.35
CA GLU A 56 -16.99 17.55 1.52
C GLU A 56 -15.50 17.86 1.31
N GLY A 57 -15.17 18.74 0.37
CA GLY A 57 -13.79 19.17 0.12
C GLY A 57 -13.26 20.09 1.22
N ILE A 58 -11.95 20.07 1.44
CA ILE A 58 -11.27 21.01 2.33
C ILE A 58 -10.82 22.23 1.52
N PRO A 59 -11.25 23.46 1.86
CA PRO A 59 -10.79 24.66 1.18
C PRO A 59 -9.28 24.86 1.29
N HIS A 60 -8.68 25.43 0.25
CA HIS A 60 -7.24 25.61 0.14
C HIS A 60 -6.64 26.36 1.35
N GLU A 61 -7.26 27.47 1.76
CA GLU A 61 -6.75 28.27 2.88
C GLU A 61 -6.72 27.48 4.20
N GLN A 62 -7.74 26.63 4.42
CA GLN A 62 -7.82 25.82 5.64
C GLN A 62 -6.74 24.75 5.70
N ILE A 63 -6.44 24.09 4.57
CA ILE A 63 -5.40 23.05 4.54
C ILE A 63 -3.99 23.66 4.67
N VAL A 64 -3.74 24.84 4.10
CA VAL A 64 -2.44 25.53 4.23
C VAL A 64 -2.16 25.88 5.69
N THR A 65 -3.13 26.50 6.38
CA THR A 65 -2.97 26.86 7.80
C THR A 65 -2.72 25.64 8.69
N GLU A 66 -3.43 24.54 8.45
CA GLU A 66 -3.25 23.30 9.22
C GLU A 66 -1.87 22.66 8.97
N LEU A 67 -1.36 22.68 7.74
CA LEU A 67 -0.04 22.16 7.42
C LEU A 67 1.08 23.00 8.04
N GLU A 68 0.96 24.33 8.00
CA GLU A 68 1.90 25.24 8.66
C GLU A 68 1.96 25.01 10.17
N ARG A 69 0.80 24.83 10.82
CA ARG A 69 0.71 24.48 12.24
C ARG A 69 1.46 23.19 12.56
N ARG A 70 1.22 22.12 11.79
CA ARG A 70 1.89 20.81 11.99
C ARG A 70 3.40 20.90 11.82
N TRP A 71 3.89 21.68 10.86
CA TRP A 71 5.33 21.88 10.66
C TRP A 71 5.98 22.69 11.77
N ALA A 72 5.28 23.67 12.33
CA ALA A 72 5.77 24.41 13.49
C ALA A 72 5.91 23.49 14.72
N GLU A 73 4.94 22.60 14.95
CA GLU A 73 4.94 21.63 16.05
C GLU A 73 6.08 20.60 15.96
N GLN A 74 6.49 20.22 14.75
CA GLN A 74 7.62 19.29 14.56
C GLN A 74 9.00 19.95 14.75
N ARG A 75 9.07 21.29 14.74
CA ARG A 75 10.31 22.06 14.90
C ARG A 75 10.51 22.64 16.30
N ALA A 76 9.51 22.54 17.17
CA ALA A 76 9.56 22.94 18.57
C ALA A 76 10.03 21.78 19.46
#